data_AF-W4VKK4-F1
#
_entry.id   AF-W4VKK4-F1
#
_cell.length_a   1.000
_cell.length_b   1.000
_cell.length_c   1.000
_cell.angle_alpha   90.00
_cell.angle_beta   90.00
_cell.angle_gamma   90.00
#
_symmetry.space_group_name_H-M   'P 1'
#
loop_
_entity.id
_entity.type
_entity.pdbx_description
1 polymer ?
#
loop_
_entity_poly.entity_id
_entity_poly.type
_entity_poly.pdbx_seq_one_letter_code
_entity_poly.pdbx_strand_id
1 'polypeptide(L)'
;MSEYHDLSDKFKVKNKKVVNLSIKPFRMDVYLDNNAYKFVTVRYNDLKEGKNEYYFGKEAYEKNLNEKNISSIATFKFSLYKNDLLILNSEKFRLIGVNNDKLNRIELNTVEFDYKEYCDKHSIANKRIVKTISRNTNDFNKLSTDTLGNQYIVSNEKWKNTFQK
;
A
#
# COMPACT_ATOMS: atom_id res chain seq x y z
N MET A 1 -15.68 -3.97 10.19
CA MET A 1 -16.07 -4.49 8.86
C MET A 1 -14.89 -4.38 7.91
N SER A 2 -14.52 -5.49 7.27
CA SER A 2 -13.59 -5.54 6.14
C SER A 2 -14.11 -4.66 4.99
N GLU A 3 -13.21 -4.04 4.24
CA GLU A 3 -13.58 -3.28 3.05
C GLU A 3 -14.23 -4.19 1.99
N TYR A 4 -15.21 -3.65 1.28
CA TYR A 4 -16.04 -4.39 0.33
C TYR A 4 -16.47 -3.49 -0.84
N HIS A 5 -16.68 -4.09 -2.00
CA HIS A 5 -17.28 -3.42 -3.15
C HIS A 5 -18.75 -3.83 -3.25
N ASP A 6 -19.65 -2.85 -3.16
CA ASP A 6 -21.09 -3.09 -3.20
C ASP A 6 -21.55 -3.34 -4.64
N LEU A 7 -22.24 -4.46 -4.85
CA LEU A 7 -22.79 -4.89 -6.12
C LEU A 7 -24.31 -5.04 -6.06
N SER A 8 -24.96 -4.60 -4.97
CA SER A 8 -26.38 -4.83 -4.71
C SER A 8 -27.27 -4.34 -5.85
N ASP A 9 -26.90 -3.25 -6.53
CA ASP A 9 -27.64 -2.68 -7.66
C ASP A 9 -27.77 -3.64 -8.86
N LYS A 10 -26.87 -4.62 -8.97
CA LYS A 10 -26.89 -5.63 -10.04
C LYS A 10 -27.81 -6.81 -9.75
N PHE A 11 -28.37 -6.90 -8.53
CA PHE A 11 -29.17 -8.03 -8.10
C PHE A 11 -30.51 -7.56 -7.51
N LYS A 12 -31.60 -8.28 -7.81
CA LYS A 12 -32.88 -8.04 -7.15
C LYS A 12 -32.87 -8.65 -5.74
N VAL A 13 -32.24 -7.96 -4.80
CA VAL A 13 -32.12 -8.39 -3.39
C VAL A 13 -32.94 -7.51 -2.47
N LYS A 14 -33.72 -8.13 -1.58
CA LYS A 14 -34.48 -7.42 -0.53
C LYS A 14 -33.67 -7.45 0.77
N ASN A 15 -33.35 -6.27 1.31
CA ASN A 15 -32.71 -6.08 2.62
C ASN A 15 -31.37 -6.85 2.80
N LYS A 16 -30.64 -7.14 1.71
CA LYS A 16 -29.33 -7.77 1.76
C LYS A 16 -28.37 -7.03 0.85
N LYS A 17 -27.11 -6.93 1.25
CA LYS A 17 -26.04 -6.44 0.39
C LYS A 17 -25.33 -7.59 -0.31
N VAL A 18 -25.11 -7.45 -1.61
CA VAL A 18 -24.23 -8.35 -2.37
C VAL A 18 -22.91 -7.63 -2.54
N VAL A 19 -21.83 -8.22 -2.04
CA VAL A 19 -20.53 -7.52 -1.97
C VAL A 19 -19.38 -8.42 -2.41
N ASN A 20 -18.40 -7.82 -3.08
CA ASN A 20 -17.09 -8.44 -3.29
C ASN A 20 -16.15 -8.04 -2.16
N LEU A 21 -15.55 -9.03 -1.50
CA LEU A 21 -14.52 -8.85 -0.47
C LEU A 21 -13.11 -8.86 -1.08
N SER A 22 -12.11 -8.52 -0.27
CA SER A 22 -10.69 -8.66 -0.63
C SER A 22 -10.27 -7.88 -1.87
N ILE A 23 -10.66 -6.61 -1.96
CA ILE A 23 -10.23 -5.71 -3.03
C ILE A 23 -8.70 -5.55 -2.96
N LYS A 24 -8.00 -5.98 -4.01
CA LYS A 24 -6.53 -5.95 -4.03
C LYS A 24 -6.01 -4.51 -4.05
N PRO A 25 -5.00 -4.17 -3.22
CA PRO A 25 -4.34 -2.88 -3.32
C PRO A 25 -3.54 -2.82 -4.63
N PHE A 26 -3.57 -1.67 -5.29
CA PHE A 26 -2.74 -1.36 -6.45
C PHE A 26 -1.37 -0.84 -5.98
N ARG A 27 -1.38 0.17 -5.10
CA ARG A 27 -0.18 0.72 -4.48
C ARG A 27 -0.49 1.39 -3.13
N MET A 28 0.55 1.79 -2.43
CA MET A 28 0.48 2.55 -1.19
C MET A 28 1.28 3.85 -1.31
N ASP A 29 0.66 4.97 -1.00
CA ASP A 29 1.30 6.29 -1.03
C ASP A 29 1.65 6.71 0.40
N VAL A 30 2.94 6.94 0.67
CA VAL A 30 3.48 7.25 2.00
C VAL A 30 3.65 8.75 2.17
N TYR A 31 3.18 9.27 3.31
CA TYR A 31 3.26 10.66 3.72
C TYR A 31 3.97 10.77 5.07
N LEU A 32 4.63 11.90 5.28
CA LEU A 32 5.10 12.33 6.59
C LEU A 32 4.26 13.51 7.04
N ASP A 33 3.58 13.34 8.17
CA ASP A 33 2.67 14.32 8.76
C ASP A 33 3.05 14.51 10.23
N ASN A 34 3.53 15.70 10.60
CA ASN A 34 4.00 16.02 11.96
C ASN A 34 4.97 14.98 12.53
N ASN A 35 6.01 14.61 11.76
CA ASN A 35 7.02 13.59 12.09
C ASN A 35 6.48 12.16 12.29
N ALA A 36 5.25 11.88 11.88
CA ALA A 36 4.70 10.53 11.87
C ALA A 36 4.44 10.07 10.43
N TYR A 37 4.89 8.86 10.10
CA TYR A 37 4.56 8.25 8.82
C TYR A 37 3.10 7.82 8.81
N LYS A 38 2.41 8.15 7.71
CA LYS A 38 1.05 7.73 7.39
C LYS A 38 1.04 7.24 5.96
N PHE A 39 0.00 6.49 5.58
CA PHE A 39 -0.17 6.07 4.20
C PHE A 39 -1.62 6.04 3.76
N VAL A 40 -1.82 6.20 2.46
CA VAL A 40 -3.08 5.95 1.77
C VAL A 40 -2.92 4.74 0.87
N THR A 41 -3.93 3.87 0.87
CA THR A 41 -4.00 2.76 -0.08
C THR A 41 -4.76 3.21 -1.33
N VAL A 42 -4.17 3.00 -2.50
CA VAL A 42 -4.87 3.11 -3.79
C VAL A 42 -5.19 1.70 -4.25
N ARG A 43 -6.45 1.42 -4.56
CA ARG A 43 -6.91 0.09 -5.01
C ARG A 43 -7.18 0.09 -6.51
N TYR A 44 -7.22 -1.11 -7.10
CA TYR A 44 -7.55 -1.24 -8.52
C TYR A 44 -8.94 -0.68 -8.87
N ASN A 45 -9.90 -0.76 -7.94
CA ASN A 45 -11.25 -0.21 -8.14
C ASN A 45 -11.28 1.32 -8.19
N ASP A 46 -10.23 2.00 -7.71
CA ASP A 46 -10.12 3.46 -7.76
C ASP A 46 -9.61 3.94 -9.13
N LEU A 47 -9.00 3.03 -9.92
CA LEU A 47 -8.50 3.33 -11.26
C LEU A 47 -9.65 3.39 -12.27
N LYS A 48 -9.64 4.45 -13.06
CA LYS A 48 -10.50 4.69 -14.20
C LYS A 48 -9.68 4.55 -15.47
N GLU A 49 -10.28 3.97 -16.49
CA GLU A 49 -9.67 3.83 -17.80
C GLU A 49 -10.00 5.04 -18.66
N GLY A 50 -8.97 5.74 -19.12
CA GLY A 50 -9.04 6.76 -20.17
C GLY A 50 -8.66 6.18 -21.54
N LYS A 51 -8.50 7.04 -22.55
CA LYS A 51 -8.17 6.59 -23.92
C LYS A 51 -6.80 5.88 -23.99
N ASN A 52 -5.75 6.51 -23.48
CA ASN A 52 -4.36 6.03 -23.54
C ASN A 52 -3.70 5.86 -22.15
N GLU A 53 -4.47 6.07 -21.08
CA GLU A 53 -3.95 6.06 -19.72
C GLU A 53 -4.98 5.50 -18.73
N TYR A 54 -4.49 5.02 -17.59
CA TYR A 54 -5.27 4.84 -16.37
C TYR A 54 -5.05 6.02 -15.44
N TYR A 55 -6.08 6.41 -14.71
CA TYR A 55 -5.96 7.48 -13.72
C TYR A 55 -6.91 7.23 -12.56
N PHE A 56 -6.63 7.83 -11.41
CA PHE A 56 -7.62 7.92 -10.33
C PHE A 56 -7.97 9.39 -10.06
N GLY A 57 -9.22 9.61 -9.64
CA GLY A 57 -9.76 10.95 -9.44
C GLY A 57 -9.16 11.62 -8.21
N LYS A 58 -8.79 12.91 -8.34
CA LYS A 58 -8.22 13.69 -7.23
C LYS A 58 -9.16 13.78 -6.03
N GLU A 59 -10.44 14.07 -6.26
CA GLU A 59 -11.46 14.18 -5.20
C GLU A 59 -11.61 12.87 -4.38
N ALA A 60 -11.62 11.73 -5.07
CA ALA A 60 -11.69 10.42 -4.40
C ALA A 60 -10.44 10.16 -3.56
N TYR A 61 -9.27 10.55 -4.06
CA TYR A 61 -8.02 10.43 -3.34
C TYR A 61 -7.93 11.38 -2.14
N GLU A 62 -8.41 12.61 -2.27
CA GLU A 62 -8.53 13.59 -1.17
C GLU A 62 -9.46 13.07 -0.07
N LYS A 63 -10.56 12.42 -0.44
CA LYS A 63 -11.41 11.72 0.53
C LYS A 63 -10.63 10.65 1.29
N ASN A 64 -9.82 9.84 0.62
CA ASN A 64 -9.00 8.81 1.26
C ASN A 64 -7.93 9.43 2.19
N LEU A 65 -7.31 10.55 1.80
CA LEU A 65 -6.39 11.30 2.67
C LEU A 65 -7.10 11.78 3.94
N ASN A 66 -8.32 12.32 3.81
CA ASN A 66 -9.12 12.79 4.93
C ASN A 66 -9.54 11.64 5.86
N GLU A 67 -9.99 10.51 5.31
CA GLU A 67 -10.33 9.30 6.09
C GLU A 67 -9.12 8.76 6.88
N LYS A 68 -7.91 8.97 6.37
CA LYS A 68 -6.63 8.63 7.02
C LYS A 68 -6.10 9.71 7.97
N ASN A 69 -6.83 10.82 8.12
CA ASN A 69 -6.40 12.00 8.88
C ASN A 69 -5.01 12.49 8.45
N ILE A 70 -4.72 12.48 7.15
CA ILE A 70 -3.47 13.03 6.61
C ILE A 70 -3.73 14.50 6.31
N SER A 71 -2.98 15.38 6.98
CA SER A 71 -3.13 16.82 6.83
C SER A 71 -2.81 17.28 5.39
N SER A 72 -3.42 18.37 4.95
CA SER A 72 -3.11 19.00 3.65
C SER A 72 -1.66 19.51 3.57
N ILE A 73 -1.03 19.78 4.72
CA ILE A 73 0.39 20.17 4.81
C ILE A 73 1.33 18.96 4.90
N ALA A 74 0.79 17.73 4.93
CA ALA A 74 1.61 16.53 4.98
C ALA A 74 2.48 16.40 3.73
N THR A 75 3.73 15.99 3.92
CA THR A 75 4.69 15.86 2.82
C THR A 75 4.60 14.46 2.22
N PHE A 76 4.22 14.36 0.95
CA PHE A 76 4.35 13.12 0.19
C PHE A 76 5.82 12.69 0.14
N LYS A 77 6.08 11.40 0.35
CA LYS A 77 7.44 10.83 0.34
C LYS A 77 7.69 9.96 -0.88
N PHE A 78 6.88 8.92 -1.06
CA PHE A 78 7.04 7.96 -2.15
C PHE A 78 5.80 7.06 -2.27
N SER A 79 5.69 6.38 -3.40
CA SER A 79 4.68 5.34 -3.64
C SER A 79 5.36 3.97 -3.63
N LEU A 80 4.76 2.98 -2.97
CA LEU A 80 5.22 1.58 -2.99
C LEU A 80 4.22 0.69 -3.74
N TYR A 81 4.74 -0.04 -4.71
CA TYR A 81 4.05 -1.12 -5.42
C TYR A 81 4.42 -2.48 -4.84
N LYS A 82 3.72 -3.52 -5.30
CA LYS A 82 4.09 -4.89 -4.95
C LYS A 82 5.53 -5.18 -5.39
N ASN A 83 6.29 -5.77 -4.49
CA ASN A 83 7.72 -6.07 -4.58
C ASN A 83 8.68 -4.88 -4.56
N ASP A 84 8.20 -3.65 -4.39
CA ASP A 84 9.11 -2.53 -4.13
C ASP A 84 9.92 -2.79 -2.87
N LEU A 85 11.20 -2.43 -2.92
CA LEU A 85 12.11 -2.55 -1.80
C LEU A 85 11.95 -1.34 -0.86
N LEU A 86 12.06 -1.59 0.43
CA LEU A 86 11.99 -0.55 1.45
C LEU A 86 12.89 -0.85 2.64
N ILE A 87 13.24 0.21 3.36
CA ILE A 87 13.80 0.15 4.71
C ILE A 87 12.70 0.64 5.66
N LEU A 88 12.42 -0.13 6.70
CA LEU A 88 11.46 0.20 7.76
C LEU A 88 12.09 -0.12 9.11
N ASN A 89 12.24 0.87 9.98
CA ASN A 89 12.86 0.71 11.30
C ASN A 89 14.25 0.03 11.22
N SER A 90 15.08 0.47 10.26
CA SER A 90 16.42 -0.03 9.96
C SER A 90 16.49 -1.46 9.42
N GLU A 91 15.35 -2.10 9.16
CA GLU A 91 15.24 -3.43 8.55
C GLU A 91 14.83 -3.31 7.08
N LYS A 92 15.38 -4.16 6.21
CA LYS A 92 15.11 -4.14 4.78
C LYS A 92 14.08 -5.20 4.39
N PHE A 93 13.10 -4.81 3.58
CA PHE A 93 12.02 -5.67 3.12
C PHE A 93 11.65 -5.42 1.67
N ARG A 94 10.86 -6.34 1.11
CA ARG A 94 10.02 -6.08 -0.07
C ARG A 94 8.55 -6.02 0.33
N LEU A 95 7.79 -5.11 -0.27
CA LEU A 95 6.36 -4.98 -0.01
C LEU A 95 5.58 -6.13 -0.66
N ILE A 96 4.72 -6.81 0.10
CA ILE A 96 3.71 -7.72 -0.48
C ILE A 96 2.41 -6.96 -0.77
N GLY A 97 2.02 -6.08 0.15
CA GLY A 97 0.88 -5.18 -0.03
C GLY A 97 0.32 -4.67 1.30
N VAL A 98 -0.79 -3.94 1.24
CA VAL A 98 -1.52 -3.49 2.43
C VAL A 98 -2.37 -4.64 2.97
N ASN A 99 -2.03 -5.12 4.17
CA ASN A 99 -2.73 -6.21 4.84
C ASN A 99 -4.05 -5.76 5.45
N ASN A 100 -4.03 -4.62 6.13
CA ASN A 100 -5.21 -4.02 6.73
C ASN A 100 -5.06 -2.51 6.73
N ASP A 101 -5.82 -1.85 5.86
CA ASP A 101 -5.74 -0.41 5.70
C ASP A 101 -6.19 0.33 6.97
N LYS A 102 -7.33 -0.04 7.57
CA LYS A 102 -7.85 0.61 8.80
C LYS A 102 -6.89 0.53 9.98
N LEU A 103 -6.16 -0.57 10.11
CA LEU A 103 -5.18 -0.77 11.19
C LEU A 103 -3.76 -0.32 10.81
N ASN A 104 -3.59 0.30 9.63
CA ASN A 104 -2.29 0.70 9.08
C ASN A 104 -1.26 -0.44 9.05
N ARG A 105 -1.69 -1.66 8.69
CA ARG A 105 -0.82 -2.84 8.61
C ARG A 105 -0.44 -3.15 7.18
N ILE A 106 0.85 -3.31 6.96
CA ILE A 106 1.42 -3.77 5.69
C ILE A 106 2.01 -5.15 5.85
N GLU A 107 1.91 -5.95 4.80
CA GLU A 107 2.57 -7.24 4.70
C GLU A 107 3.85 -7.11 3.90
N LEU A 108 4.89 -7.72 4.44
CA LEU A 108 6.25 -7.66 3.97
C LEU A 108 6.77 -9.07 3.74
N ASN A 109 7.87 -9.15 3.01
CA ASN A 109 8.68 -10.35 2.93
C ASN A 109 10.16 -9.93 2.96
N THR A 110 11.04 -10.87 3.24
CA THR A 110 12.48 -10.60 3.19
C THR A 110 12.91 -10.44 1.73
N VAL A 111 14.07 -9.81 1.56
CA VAL A 111 14.64 -9.54 0.22
C VAL A 111 15.44 -10.74 -0.27
N GLU A 112 16.09 -11.45 0.63
CA GLU A 112 17.06 -12.51 0.31
C GLU A 112 16.42 -13.89 0.15
N PHE A 113 15.30 -14.14 0.82
CA PHE A 113 14.62 -15.42 0.77
C PHE A 113 13.10 -15.25 0.85
N ASP A 114 12.34 -16.31 0.63
CA ASP A 114 10.91 -16.30 0.94
C ASP A 114 10.69 -16.67 2.40
N TYR A 115 10.12 -15.74 3.18
CA TYR A 115 9.92 -15.92 4.62
C TYR A 115 9.01 -17.11 4.93
N LYS A 116 7.99 -17.37 4.10
CA LYS A 116 7.08 -18.49 4.33
C LYS A 116 7.81 -19.82 4.16
N GLU A 117 8.60 -19.97 3.11
CA GLU A 117 9.43 -21.16 2.89
C GLU A 117 10.46 -21.36 3.99
N TYR A 118 11.10 -20.27 4.45
CA TYR A 118 12.00 -20.31 5.60
C TYR A 118 11.28 -20.81 6.86
N CYS A 119 10.12 -20.26 7.17
CA CYS A 119 9.32 -20.70 8.30
C CYS A 119 8.91 -22.18 8.21
N ASP A 120 8.57 -22.67 7.01
CA ASP A 120 8.22 -24.07 6.77
C ASP A 120 9.41 -25.00 7.05
N LYS A 121 10.62 -24.63 6.63
CA LYS A 121 11.86 -25.41 6.89
C LYS A 121 12.27 -25.42 8.36
N HIS A 122 11.97 -24.34 9.08
CA HIS A 122 12.40 -24.14 10.46
C HIS A 122 11.27 -24.33 11.49
N SER A 123 10.11 -24.87 11.09
CA SER A 123 8.94 -25.12 11.95
C SER A 123 8.45 -23.87 12.71
N ILE A 124 8.52 -22.69 12.08
CA ILE A 124 8.05 -21.43 12.65
C ILE A 124 6.55 -21.27 12.37
N ALA A 125 5.76 -21.04 13.43
CA ALA A 125 4.29 -20.97 13.32
C ALA A 125 3.79 -19.75 12.54
N ASN A 126 4.34 -18.56 12.80
CA ASN A 126 3.94 -17.34 12.09
C ASN A 126 4.73 -17.19 10.78
N LYS A 127 4.06 -17.45 9.65
CA LYS A 127 4.68 -17.47 8.32
C LYS A 127 4.56 -16.15 7.56
N ARG A 128 4.12 -15.07 8.22
CA ARG A 128 3.88 -13.76 7.59
C ARG A 128 4.54 -12.65 8.39
N ILE A 129 5.23 -11.76 7.68
CA ILE A 129 5.76 -10.53 8.27
C ILE A 129 4.70 -9.44 8.08
N VAL A 130 4.03 -9.08 9.18
CA VAL A 130 3.06 -7.98 9.18
C VAL A 130 3.55 -6.91 10.15
N LYS A 131 3.73 -5.70 9.65
CA LYS A 131 4.19 -4.55 10.44
C LYS A 131 3.12 -3.45 10.41
N THR A 132 2.96 -2.74 11.53
CA THR A 132 2.05 -1.60 11.65
C THR A 132 2.83 -0.31 11.42
N ILE A 133 2.35 0.54 10.52
CA ILE A 133 2.85 1.91 10.37
C ILE A 133 2.16 2.76 11.43
N SER A 134 2.98 3.35 12.31
CA SER A 134 2.50 4.07 13.49
C SER A 134 3.42 5.25 13.80
N ARG A 135 3.12 5.96 14.88
CA ARG A 135 4.00 7.03 15.38
C ARG A 135 5.40 6.53 15.77
N ASN A 136 5.56 5.24 16.06
CA ASN A 136 6.84 4.62 16.41
C ASN A 136 7.65 4.17 15.18
N THR A 137 7.16 4.45 13.97
CA THR A 137 7.93 4.25 12.74
C THR A 137 8.93 5.38 12.62
N ASN A 138 10.20 5.10 12.92
CA ASN A 138 11.26 6.11 13.00
C ASN A 138 11.88 6.37 11.62
N ASP A 139 12.08 5.31 10.84
CA ASP A 139 12.57 5.39 9.47
C ASP A 139 11.70 4.57 8.54
N PHE A 140 11.40 5.17 7.39
CA PHE A 140 10.66 4.53 6.32
C PHE A 140 11.12 5.11 4.98
N ASN A 141 11.88 4.33 4.22
CA ASN A 141 12.49 4.77 2.96
C ASN A 141 12.21 3.76 1.85
N LYS A 142 11.94 4.24 0.64
CA LYS A 142 11.89 3.40 -0.56
C LYS A 142 13.29 3.19 -1.12
N LEU A 143 13.57 1.97 -1.51
CA LEU A 143 14.78 1.61 -2.25
C LEU A 143 14.41 1.31 -3.70
N SER A 144 15.30 1.66 -4.61
CA SER A 144 15.26 1.20 -6.00
C SER A 144 16.58 0.53 -6.35
N THR A 145 16.57 -0.19 -7.46
CA THR A 145 17.71 -0.95 -7.96
C THR A 145 17.97 -0.59 -9.41
N ASP A 146 19.23 -0.46 -9.78
CA ASP A 146 19.61 -0.49 -11.19
C ASP A 146 19.48 -1.93 -11.76
N THR A 147 19.76 -2.09 -13.06
CA THR A 147 19.71 -3.39 -13.74
C THR A 147 20.73 -4.40 -13.22
N LEU A 148 21.76 -3.94 -12.50
CA LEU A 148 22.81 -4.77 -11.89
C LEU A 148 22.48 -5.15 -10.43
N GLY A 149 21.41 -4.58 -9.87
CA GLY A 149 20.98 -4.83 -8.49
C GLY A 149 21.58 -3.87 -7.46
N ASN A 150 22.31 -2.84 -7.87
CA ASN A 150 22.84 -1.82 -6.95
C ASN A 150 21.70 -0.98 -6.41
N GLN A 151 21.64 -0.85 -5.08
CA GLN A 151 20.52 -0.22 -4.40
C GLN A 151 20.81 1.22 -4.03
N TYR A 152 19.80 2.07 -4.16
CA TYR A 152 19.85 3.45 -3.71
C TYR A 152 18.51 3.87 -3.11
N ILE A 153 18.57 4.82 -2.16
CA ILE A 153 17.38 5.41 -1.55
C ILE A 153 16.72 6.34 -2.57
N VAL A 154 15.43 6.13 -2.79
CA VAL A 154 14.62 7.02 -3.62
C VAL A 154 14.30 8.27 -2.82
N SER A 155 14.74 9.41 -3.31
CA SER A 155 14.41 10.73 -2.77
C SER A 155 13.68 11.56 -3.83
N ASN A 156 12.85 12.51 -3.38
CA ASN A 156 12.12 13.45 -4.24
C ASN A 156 11.17 12.80 -5.26
N GLU A 157 10.56 11.66 -4.94
CA GLU A 157 9.50 11.09 -5.76
C GLU A 157 8.30 12.06 -5.80
N LYS A 158 7.75 12.29 -6.99
CA LYS A 158 6.54 13.10 -7.16
C LYS A 158 5.33 12.21 -7.16
N TRP A 159 4.27 12.66 -6.49
CA TRP A 159 2.99 11.99 -6.54
C TRP A 159 2.43 11.99 -7.97
N LYS A 160 1.99 10.83 -8.43
CA LYS A 160 1.43 10.63 -9.79
C LYS A 160 0.06 10.00 -9.68
N ASN A 161 -0.91 10.54 -10.40
CA ASN A 161 -2.27 9.99 -10.47
C ASN A 161 -2.66 9.44 -11.84
N THR A 162 -1.74 9.47 -12.82
CA THR A 162 -1.92 8.95 -14.18
C THR A 162 -0.85 7.92 -14.52
N PHE A 163 -1.20 6.93 -15.35
CA PHE A 163 -0.36 5.80 -15.75
C PHE A 163 -0.61 5.49 -17.22
N GLN A 164 0.44 5.43 -18.03
CA GLN A 164 0.31 5.06 -19.44
C GLN A 164 -0.14 3.60 -19.56
N LYS A 165 -0.93 3.30 -20.60
CA LYS A 165 -1.32 1.93 -20.96
C LYS A 165 -0.13 1.13 -21.51
#